data_AF-A0A2Z6NH57-F1
#
_entry.id   AF-A0A2Z6NH57-F1
#
_cell.length_a   1.000
_cell.length_b   1.000
_cell.length_c   1.000
_cell.angle_alpha   90.00
_cell.angle_beta   90.00
_cell.angle_gamma   90.00
#
_symmetry.space_group_name_H-M   'P 1'
#
loop_
_entity.id
_entity.type
_entity.pdbx_description
1 polymer ?
#
loop_
_entity_poly.entity_id
_entity_poly.type
_entity_poly.pdbx_seq_one_letter_code
_entity_poly.pdbx_strand_id
1 'polypeptide(L)'
;MGYNQRNAKRALRMNNQDVGGAIDFLVEEKAKKMQKREEDLKRKDEIWEQKQYGVTPLKKAVDLERLKELVTIGFEKELAAEALRRNENDTQKALDDLTNPETYSDLQVKIESRKRKRQNKAKDSAIEKVVQMGFERSR
;
A
#
# COMPACT_ATOMS: atom_id res chain seq x y z
N MET A 1 -31.00 1.63 18.54
CA MET A 1 -29.63 2.15 18.75
C MET A 1 -28.52 1.09 18.62
N GLY A 2 -28.79 -0.21 18.85
CA GLY A 2 -27.86 -1.30 18.46
C GLY A 2 -26.64 -1.50 19.37
N TYR A 3 -26.66 -0.96 20.59
CA TYR A 3 -25.56 -1.10 21.54
C TYR A 3 -25.74 -2.33 22.45
N ASN A 4 -24.66 -3.09 22.67
CA ASN A 4 -24.67 -4.24 23.57
C ASN A 4 -24.98 -3.83 25.01
N GLN A 5 -25.73 -4.66 25.74
CA GLN A 5 -26.15 -4.39 27.13
C GLN A 5 -24.95 -4.12 28.06
N ARG A 6 -23.81 -4.78 27.83
CA ARG A 6 -22.56 -4.53 28.58
C ARG A 6 -22.04 -3.10 28.38
N ASN A 7 -22.09 -2.60 27.16
CA ASN A 7 -21.62 -1.24 26.82
C ASN A 7 -22.57 -0.19 27.40
N ALA A 8 -23.89 -0.41 27.31
CA ALA A 8 -24.88 0.47 27.93
C ALA A 8 -24.72 0.56 29.46
N LYS A 9 -24.57 -0.59 30.13
CA LYS A 9 -24.30 -0.64 31.59
C LYS A 9 -22.97 -0.01 32.00
N ARG A 10 -21.98 -0.01 31.11
CA ARG A 10 -20.69 0.68 31.35
C ARG A 10 -20.85 2.18 31.21
N ALA A 11 -21.48 2.65 30.13
CA ALA A 11 -21.69 4.07 29.89
C ALA A 11 -22.50 4.73 31.01
N LEU A 12 -23.59 4.10 31.45
CA LEU A 12 -24.39 4.59 32.58
C LEU A 12 -23.60 4.61 33.90
N ARG A 13 -22.68 3.67 34.11
CA ARG A 13 -21.83 3.68 35.31
C ARG A 13 -20.77 4.77 35.27
N MET A 14 -20.25 5.11 34.10
CA MET A 14 -19.22 6.15 33.95
C MET A 14 -19.82 7.57 34.00
N ASN A 15 -21.10 7.72 33.64
CA ASN A 15 -21.81 9.00 33.65
C ASN A 15 -22.82 9.13 34.80
N ASN A 16 -22.61 8.43 35.92
CA ASN A 16 -23.43 8.56 37.13
C ASN A 16 -24.96 8.41 36.90
N GLN A 17 -25.35 7.46 36.03
CA GLN A 17 -26.73 7.19 35.61
C GLN A 17 -27.40 8.31 34.78
N ASP A 18 -26.68 9.35 34.36
CA ASP A 18 -27.18 10.28 33.36
C ASP A 18 -27.31 9.58 32.00
N VAL A 19 -28.54 9.51 31.50
CA VAL A 19 -28.89 8.88 30.24
C VAL A 19 -28.36 9.69 29.06
N GLY A 20 -28.39 11.03 29.16
CA GLY A 20 -27.92 11.93 28.10
C GLY A 20 -26.42 11.75 27.87
N GLY A 21 -25.62 11.97 28.92
CA GLY A 21 -24.18 11.76 28.86
C GLY A 21 -23.80 10.32 28.48
N ALA A 22 -24.54 9.30 28.95
CA ALA A 22 -24.29 7.90 28.56
C ALA A 22 -24.50 7.63 27.06
N ILE A 23 -25.47 8.28 26.42
CA ILE A 23 -25.66 8.19 24.97
C ILE A 23 -24.50 8.86 24.25
N ASP A 24 -24.13 10.08 24.65
CA ASP A 24 -23.04 10.83 24.02
C ASP A 24 -21.71 10.07 24.12
N PHE A 25 -21.41 9.49 25.29
CA PHE A 25 -20.23 8.66 25.50
C PHE A 25 -20.19 7.44 24.55
N LEU A 26 -21.32 6.76 24.34
CA LEU A 26 -21.39 5.61 23.43
C LEU A 26 -21.22 6.01 21.95
N VAL A 27 -21.75 7.17 21.57
CA VAL A 27 -21.60 7.72 20.22
C VAL A 27 -20.13 8.10 19.98
N GLU A 28 -19.51 8.81 20.92
CA GLU A 28 -18.09 9.16 20.85
C GLU A 28 -17.17 7.93 20.81
N GLU A 29 -17.41 6.93 21.66
CA GLU A 29 -16.57 5.73 21.70
C GLU A 29 -16.66 4.97 20.37
N LYS A 30 -17.86 4.92 19.76
CA LYS A 30 -18.04 4.32 18.44
C LYS A 30 -17.35 5.13 17.35
N ALA A 31 -17.46 6.46 17.37
CA ALA A 31 -16.79 7.34 16.41
C ALA A 31 -15.26 7.21 16.50
N LYS A 32 -14.69 7.27 17.71
CA LYS A 32 -13.25 7.07 17.95
C LYS A 32 -12.76 5.70 17.46
N LYS A 33 -13.55 4.64 17.66
CA LYS A 33 -13.22 3.29 17.14
C LYS A 33 -13.27 3.22 15.62
N MET A 34 -14.25 3.88 14.99
CA MET A 34 -14.35 3.93 13.53
C MET A 34 -13.18 4.72 12.93
N GLN A 35 -12.86 5.89 13.47
CA GLN A 35 -11.70 6.69 13.04
C GLN A 35 -10.39 5.92 13.13
N LYS A 36 -10.12 5.25 14.26
CA LYS A 36 -8.92 4.41 14.42
C LYS A 36 -8.85 3.29 13.37
N ARG A 37 -9.98 2.64 13.07
CA ARG A 37 -10.04 1.60 12.04
C ARG A 37 -9.74 2.16 10.66
N GLU A 38 -10.29 3.33 10.33
CA GLU A 38 -10.03 4.00 9.06
C GLU A 38 -8.55 4.42 8.92
N GLU A 39 -7.97 4.97 9.99
CA GLU A 39 -6.53 5.30 10.04
C GLU A 39 -5.65 4.06 9.89
N ASP A 40 -5.97 2.97 10.61
CA ASP A 40 -5.24 1.71 10.53
C ASP A 40 -5.34 1.08 9.13
N LEU A 41 -6.50 1.19 8.47
CA LEU A 41 -6.68 0.74 7.09
C LEU A 41 -5.82 1.58 6.14
N LYS A 42 -5.87 2.92 6.24
CA LYS A 42 -5.04 3.82 5.43
C LYS A 42 -3.55 3.52 5.58
N ARG A 43 -3.06 3.35 6.81
CA ARG A 43 -1.66 2.99 7.09
C ARG A 43 -1.28 1.64 6.48
N LYS A 44 -2.18 0.65 6.56
CA LYS A 44 -1.94 -0.67 5.94
C LYS A 44 -1.85 -0.57 4.43
N ASP A 45 -2.73 0.21 3.82
CA ASP A 45 -2.73 0.43 2.37
C ASP A 45 -1.45 1.15 1.93
N GLU A 46 -1.02 2.18 2.65
CA GLU A 46 0.25 2.89 2.41
C GLU A 46 1.47 1.96 2.52
N ILE A 47 1.53 1.13 3.57
CA ILE A 47 2.61 0.14 3.75
C ILE A 47 2.60 -0.88 2.61
N TRP A 48 1.41 -1.32 2.18
CA TRP A 48 1.27 -2.28 1.09
C TRP A 48 1.72 -1.68 -0.24
N GLU A 49 1.33 -0.44 -0.53
CA GLU A 49 1.74 0.32 -1.71
C GLU A 49 3.26 0.51 -1.76
N GLN A 50 3.89 0.93 -0.65
CA GLN A 50 5.35 1.03 -0.54
C GLN A 50 6.05 -0.30 -0.85
N LYS A 51 5.52 -1.41 -0.34
CA LYS A 51 6.08 -2.75 -0.57
C LYS A 51 6.01 -3.19 -2.03
N GLN A 52 5.04 -2.70 -2.81
CA GLN A 52 4.95 -3.04 -4.23
C GLN A 52 6.14 -2.51 -5.04
N TYR A 53 6.57 -1.29 -4.72
CA TYR A 53 7.67 -0.60 -5.42
C TYR A 53 9.06 -1.05 -4.92
N GLY A 54 9.13 -1.54 -3.69
CA GLY A 54 10.34 -2.11 -3.08
C GLY A 54 11.15 -1.06 -2.30
N VAL A 55 12.44 -1.35 -2.11
CA VAL A 55 13.33 -0.53 -1.28
C VAL A 55 14.45 0.12 -2.10
N THR A 56 14.88 1.30 -1.66
CA THR A 56 16.04 2.00 -2.20
C THR A 56 17.34 1.24 -1.86
N PRO A 57 18.48 1.58 -2.48
CA PRO A 57 19.79 1.03 -2.12
C PRO A 57 20.11 1.14 -0.61
N LEU A 58 19.67 2.22 0.04
CA LEU A 58 19.79 2.42 1.49
C LEU A 58 18.69 1.75 2.32
N LYS A 59 17.92 0.82 1.75
CA LYS A 59 16.81 0.10 2.39
C LYS A 59 15.68 0.99 2.90
N LYS A 60 15.56 2.22 2.39
CA LYS A 60 14.40 3.10 2.67
C LYS A 60 13.23 2.69 1.76
N ALA A 61 12.01 2.82 2.25
CA ALA A 61 10.82 2.67 1.43
C ALA A 61 10.73 3.84 0.43
N VAL A 62 10.07 3.61 -0.71
CA VAL A 62 9.75 4.69 -1.66
C VAL A 62 8.77 5.65 -0.99
N ASP A 63 9.08 6.95 -1.05
CA ASP A 63 8.24 7.98 -0.47
C ASP A 63 6.99 8.24 -1.33
N LEU A 64 5.80 8.04 -0.75
CA LEU A 64 4.52 8.15 -1.45
C LEU A 64 4.15 9.61 -1.74
N GLU A 65 4.60 10.56 -0.94
CA GLU A 65 4.32 11.98 -1.17
C GLU A 65 5.05 12.46 -2.42
N ARG A 66 6.35 12.18 -2.49
CA ARG A 66 7.21 12.45 -3.65
C ARG A 66 6.74 11.71 -4.90
N LEU A 67 6.23 10.49 -4.74
CA LEU A 67 5.62 9.74 -5.84
C LEU A 67 4.37 10.45 -6.37
N LYS A 68 3.49 10.93 -5.49
CA LYS A 68 2.29 11.68 -5.88
C LYS A 68 2.65 12.96 -6.63
N GLU A 69 3.69 13.67 -6.20
CA GLU A 69 4.19 14.86 -6.92
C GLU A 69 4.58 14.52 -8.37
N LEU A 70 5.39 13.48 -8.58
CA LEU A 70 5.78 13.04 -9.93
C LEU A 70 4.58 12.60 -10.79
N VAL A 71 3.60 11.95 -10.16
CA VAL A 71 2.36 11.53 -10.83
C VAL A 71 1.50 12.74 -11.21
N THR A 72 1.44 13.77 -10.36
CA THR A 72 0.72 15.02 -10.70
C THR A 72 1.37 15.78 -11.85
N ILE A 73 2.70 15.66 -12.03
CA ILE A 73 3.41 16.21 -13.18
C ILE A 73 3.06 15.45 -14.48
N GLY A 74 2.59 14.20 -14.36
CA GLY A 74 2.11 13.38 -15.49
C GLY A 74 2.94 12.14 -15.77
N PHE A 75 3.92 11.80 -14.92
CA PHE A 75 4.70 10.58 -15.08
C PHE A 75 3.92 9.34 -14.61
N GLU A 76 4.16 8.20 -15.27
CA GLU A 76 3.56 6.93 -14.88
C GLU A 76 4.05 6.49 -13.48
N LYS A 77 3.13 6.00 -12.65
CA LYS A 77 3.40 5.60 -11.25
C LYS A 77 4.58 4.63 -11.12
N GLU A 78 4.64 3.59 -11.94
CA GLU A 78 5.70 2.59 -11.85
C GLU A 78 7.08 3.15 -12.22
N LEU A 79 7.11 4.02 -13.23
CA LEU A 79 8.33 4.66 -13.70
C LEU A 79 8.85 5.67 -12.68
N ALA A 80 7.96 6.54 -12.17
CA ALA A 80 8.28 7.50 -11.12
C ALA A 80 8.78 6.79 -9.86
N ALA A 81 8.14 5.67 -9.47
CA ALA A 81 8.57 4.88 -8.33
C ALA A 81 9.96 4.26 -8.55
N GLU A 82 10.29 3.80 -9.77
CA GLU A 82 11.61 3.25 -10.05
C GLU A 82 12.71 4.32 -10.06
N ALA A 83 12.42 5.51 -10.59
CA ALA A 83 13.33 6.66 -10.55
C ALA A 83 13.60 7.08 -9.08
N LEU A 84 12.56 7.23 -8.26
CA LEU A 84 12.71 7.52 -6.83
C LEU A 84 13.48 6.42 -6.10
N ARG A 85 13.24 5.15 -6.44
CA ARG A 85 13.96 4.04 -5.83
C ARG A 85 15.45 4.09 -6.14
N ARG A 86 15.84 4.46 -7.38
CA ARG A 86 17.24 4.58 -7.81
C ARG A 86 17.96 5.72 -7.11
N ASN A 87 17.26 6.84 -6.90
CA ASN A 87 17.83 8.09 -6.38
C ASN A 87 17.52 8.33 -4.90
N GLU A 88 17.23 7.28 -4.13
CA GLU A 88 17.04 7.35 -2.68
C GLU A 88 15.94 8.34 -2.24
N ASN A 89 14.87 8.40 -3.02
CA ASN A 89 13.74 9.31 -2.91
C ASN A 89 14.05 10.77 -3.28
N ASP A 90 15.23 11.14 -3.79
CA ASP A 90 15.50 12.52 -4.24
C ASP A 90 14.64 12.88 -5.47
N THR A 91 13.71 13.83 -5.31
CA THR A 91 12.76 14.23 -6.38
C THR A 91 13.45 14.92 -7.53
N GLN A 92 14.45 15.77 -7.27
CA GLN A 92 15.14 16.52 -8.31
C GLN A 92 15.92 15.57 -9.22
N LYS A 93 16.71 14.68 -8.63
CA LYS A 93 17.44 13.65 -9.39
C LYS A 93 16.51 12.68 -10.10
N ALA A 94 15.38 12.32 -9.48
CA ALA A 94 14.38 11.49 -10.13
C ALA A 94 13.77 12.19 -11.36
N LEU A 95 13.48 13.49 -11.29
CA LEU A 95 13.02 14.26 -12.45
C LEU A 95 14.08 14.36 -13.54
N ASP A 96 15.34 14.57 -13.18
CA ASP A 96 16.45 14.58 -14.14
C ASP A 96 16.55 13.22 -14.86
N ASP A 97 16.46 12.10 -14.13
CA ASP A 97 16.48 10.75 -14.71
C ASP A 97 15.24 10.46 -15.60
N LEU A 98 14.10 11.06 -15.28
CA LEU A 98 12.85 10.90 -16.04
C LEU A 98 12.78 11.79 -17.29
N THR A 99 13.50 12.91 -17.29
CA THR A 99 13.56 13.85 -18.42
C THR A 99 14.64 13.49 -19.43
N ASN A 100 15.69 12.79 -18.99
CA ASN A 100 16.75 12.31 -19.86
C ASN A 100 16.30 11.04 -20.63
N PRO A 101 16.34 11.04 -21.98
CA PRO A 101 15.80 9.94 -22.79
C PRO A 101 16.56 8.62 -22.64
N GLU A 102 17.88 8.68 -22.45
CA GLU A 102 18.74 7.51 -22.25
C GLU A 102 18.40 6.79 -20.93
N THR A 103 18.33 7.54 -19.83
CA THR A 103 17.99 6.99 -18.51
C THR A 103 16.53 6.55 -18.45
N TYR A 104 15.63 7.25 -19.14
CA TYR A 104 14.23 6.86 -19.28
C TYR A 104 14.09 5.48 -19.93
N SER A 105 14.76 5.27 -21.06
CA SER A 105 14.78 3.98 -21.77
C SER A 105 15.32 2.85 -20.88
N ASP A 106 16.44 3.10 -20.18
CA ASP A 106 17.02 2.16 -19.23
C ASP A 106 16.06 1.74 -18.12
N LEU A 107 15.32 2.71 -17.56
CA LEU A 107 14.31 2.46 -16.54
C LEU A 107 13.18 1.59 -17.11
N GLN A 108 12.69 1.91 -18.30
CA GLN A 108 11.61 1.17 -18.95
C GLN A 108 12.01 -0.29 -19.23
N VAL A 109 13.21 -0.53 -19.74
CA VAL A 109 13.74 -1.89 -19.97
C VAL A 109 13.85 -2.67 -18.66
N LYS A 110 14.27 -2.03 -17.56
CA LYS A 110 14.33 -2.65 -16.24
C LYS A 110 12.94 -3.02 -15.71
N ILE A 111 11.93 -2.16 -15.89
CA ILE A 111 10.54 -2.45 -15.52
C ILE A 111 10.03 -3.65 -16.32
N GLU A 112 10.16 -3.61 -17.65
CA GLU A 112 9.67 -4.66 -18.53
C GLU A 112 10.33 -6.02 -18.24
N SER A 113 11.65 -6.03 -18.06
CA SER A 113 12.38 -7.27 -17.76
C SER A 113 11.89 -7.91 -16.45
N ARG A 114 11.57 -7.10 -15.43
CA ARG A 114 10.99 -7.59 -14.17
C ARG A 114 9.55 -8.09 -14.36
N LYS A 115 8.72 -7.37 -15.11
CA LYS A 115 7.35 -7.81 -15.43
C LYS A 115 7.38 -9.17 -16.14
N ARG A 116 8.24 -9.33 -17.15
CA ARG A 116 8.43 -10.62 -17.86
C ARG A 116 8.89 -11.73 -16.92
N LYS A 117 9.89 -11.48 -16.06
CA LYS A 117 10.35 -12.47 -15.06
C LYS A 117 9.23 -12.89 -14.09
N ARG A 118 8.42 -11.95 -13.61
CA ARG A 118 7.26 -12.24 -12.73
C ARG A 118 6.22 -13.10 -13.44
N GLN A 119 5.91 -12.79 -14.70
CA GLN A 119 4.97 -13.57 -15.50
C GLN A 119 5.47 -15.00 -15.75
N ASN A 120 6.74 -15.17 -16.11
CA ASN A 120 7.31 -16.50 -16.31
C ASN A 120 7.27 -17.32 -15.03
N LYS A 121 7.66 -16.74 -13.89
CA LYS A 121 7.55 -17.42 -12.59
C LYS A 121 6.12 -17.82 -12.22
N ALA A 122 5.14 -16.96 -12.54
CA ALA A 122 3.73 -17.28 -12.31
C ALA A 122 3.28 -18.46 -13.18
N LYS A 123 3.66 -18.47 -14.48
CA LYS A 123 3.40 -19.59 -15.39
C LYS A 123 4.05 -20.87 -14.90
N ASP A 124 5.32 -20.81 -14.50
CA ASP A 124 6.05 -21.97 -13.97
C ASP A 124 5.37 -22.53 -12.73
N SER A 125 4.94 -21.68 -11.79
CA SER A 125 4.21 -22.12 -10.60
C SER A 125 2.83 -22.72 -10.92
N ALA A 126 2.17 -22.25 -11.98
CA ALA A 126 0.92 -22.80 -12.44
C ALA A 126 1.13 -24.18 -13.07
N ILE A 127 2.19 -24.35 -13.86
CA ILE A 127 2.61 -25.64 -14.41
C ILE A 127 2.93 -26.61 -13.27
N GLU A 128 3.70 -26.18 -12.26
CA GLU A 128 4.05 -27.03 -11.10
C GLU A 128 2.82 -27.52 -10.35
N LYS A 129 1.80 -26.67 -10.14
CA LYS A 129 0.53 -27.08 -9.52
C LYS A 129 -0.20 -28.13 -10.36
N VAL A 130 -0.21 -27.97 -11.67
CA VAL A 130 -0.84 -28.92 -12.60
C VAL A 130 -0.08 -30.26 -12.59
N VAL A 131 1.25 -30.22 -12.55
CA VAL A 131 2.09 -31.42 -12.40
C VAL A 131 1.84 -32.12 -11.06
N GLN A 132 1.69 -31.38 -9.96
CA GLN A 132 1.31 -31.94 -8.65
C GLN A 132 -0.06 -32.61 -8.65
N MET A 133 -0.98 -32.18 -9.51
CA MET A 133 -2.28 -32.82 -9.72
C MET A 133 -2.22 -34.08 -10.61
N GLY A 134 -1.03 -34.50 -11.05
CA GLY A 134 -0.80 -35.72 -11.81
C GLY A 134 -0.74 -35.56 -13.32
N PHE A 135 -0.74 -34.32 -13.84
CA PHE A 135 -0.57 -34.08 -15.27
C PHE A 135 0.91 -34.11 -15.67
N GLU A 136 1.23 -34.75 -16.78
CA GLU A 136 2.61 -34.85 -17.26
C GLU A 136 3.09 -33.54 -17.91
N ARG A 137 4.35 -33.19 -17.67
CA ARG A 137 5.01 -32.07 -18.35
C ARG A 137 5.49 -32.58 -19.71
N SER A 138 4.95 -32.04 -20.80
CA SER A 138 5.50 -32.28 -22.15
C SER A 138 7.00 -31.96 -22.14
N ARG A 139 7.82 -32.91 -22.59
CA ARG A 139 9.27 -32.71 -22.82
C ARG A 139 9.51 -31.75 -23.97
#